data_AF-A0AA41CKM9-F1
#
_entry.id   AF-A0AA41CKM9-F1
#
_cell.length_a   1.000
_cell.length_b   1.000
_cell.length_c   1.000
_cell.angle_alpha   90.00
_cell.angle_beta   90.00
_cell.angle_gamma   90.00
#
_symmetry.space_group_name_H-M   'P 1'
#
loop_
_entity.id
_entity.type
_entity.pdbx_description
1 polymer ?
#
loop_
_entity_poly.entity_id
_entity_poly.type
_entity_poly.pdbx_seq_one_letter_code
_entity_poly.pdbx_strand_id
1 'polypeptide(L)'
;MQPLPVPCPAHLVPDATGTHAFHDAYRTAMAHNAVFVAIEAEGQHWTVKADTLTAGSGRRVTDAANDAIRTAILRLVDAREVDFGAYTGPVYFMMHGVRDEERARELAAALHAALHEDLEPLSRAVPPASSPG
;
A
#
# COMPACT_ATOMS: atom_id res chain seq x y z
N MET A 1 -5.94 2.14 19.45
CA MET A 1 -5.19 2.99 18.50
C MET A 1 -6.15 4.02 17.92
N GLN A 2 -5.70 5.25 17.65
CA GLN A 2 -6.51 6.25 16.96
C GLN A 2 -6.54 5.96 15.44
N PRO A 3 -7.58 6.39 14.70
CA PRO A 3 -7.62 6.23 13.25
C PRO A 3 -6.43 6.94 12.59
N LEU A 4 -5.88 6.32 11.55
CA LEU A 4 -4.77 6.89 10.80
C LEU A 4 -5.21 8.19 10.10
N PRO A 5 -4.33 9.19 9.95
CA PRO A 5 -4.64 10.37 9.15
C PRO A 5 -4.86 9.95 7.69
N VAL A 6 -5.63 10.76 6.95
CA VAL A 6 -5.89 10.55 5.53
C VAL A 6 -5.33 11.73 4.73
N PRO A 7 -4.31 11.53 3.87
CA PRO A 7 -3.54 10.30 3.67
C PRO A 7 -2.62 9.97 4.86
N CYS A 8 -2.30 8.69 5.06
CA CYS A 8 -1.48 8.23 6.18
C CYS A 8 -0.01 8.54 5.93
N PRO A 9 0.68 9.30 6.81
CA PRO A 9 2.13 9.49 6.75
C PRO A 9 2.88 8.16 6.91
N ALA A 10 4.02 8.00 6.21
CA ALA A 10 4.83 6.78 6.21
C ALA A 10 5.22 6.29 7.62
N HIS A 11 5.65 7.21 8.50
CA HIS A 11 6.06 6.88 9.87
C HIS A 11 4.90 6.41 10.77
N LEU A 12 3.64 6.61 10.35
CA LEU A 12 2.45 6.17 11.09
C LEU A 12 1.86 4.88 10.53
N VAL A 13 2.36 4.36 9.41
CA VAL A 13 1.93 3.06 8.87
C VAL A 13 2.20 1.99 9.94
N PRO A 14 1.25 1.13 10.31
CA PRO A 14 1.51 0.12 11.31
C PRO A 14 2.44 -0.97 10.77
N ASP A 15 3.38 -1.41 11.61
CA ASP A 15 4.03 -2.71 11.45
C ASP A 15 3.08 -3.78 12.01
N ALA A 16 2.57 -4.62 11.11
CA ALA A 16 1.62 -5.69 11.36
C ALA A 16 2.30 -7.07 11.36
N THR A 17 3.62 -7.13 11.64
CA THR A 17 4.37 -8.39 11.66
C THR A 17 3.76 -9.40 12.63
N GLY A 18 3.36 -10.54 12.07
CA GLY A 18 2.75 -11.64 12.80
C GLY A 18 1.23 -11.52 12.97
N THR A 19 0.61 -12.68 13.20
CA THR A 19 -0.84 -12.85 13.12
C THR A 19 -1.64 -11.96 14.06
N HIS A 20 -1.16 -11.71 15.29
CA HIS A 20 -1.86 -10.88 16.27
C HIS A 20 -1.87 -9.41 15.82
N ALA A 21 -0.70 -8.86 15.49
CA ALA A 21 -0.56 -7.47 15.06
C ALA A 21 -1.37 -7.19 13.79
N PHE A 22 -1.34 -8.11 12.82
CA PHE A 22 -2.19 -8.04 11.62
C PHE A 22 -3.68 -8.01 11.97
N HIS A 23 -4.17 -8.96 12.77
CA HIS A 23 -5.59 -9.00 13.14
C HIS A 23 -6.03 -7.76 13.92
N ASP A 24 -5.18 -7.19 14.78
CA ASP A 24 -5.49 -5.98 15.54
C ASP A 24 -5.58 -4.74 14.64
N ALA A 25 -4.62 -4.57 13.75
CA ALA A 25 -4.63 -3.48 12.77
C ALA A 25 -5.85 -3.60 11.84
N TYR A 26 -6.13 -4.81 11.35
CA TYR A 26 -7.25 -5.08 10.45
C TYR A 26 -8.61 -4.85 11.15
N ARG A 27 -8.78 -5.32 12.39
CA ARG A 27 -9.99 -5.06 13.20
C ARG A 27 -10.18 -3.59 13.48
N THR A 28 -9.10 -2.85 13.73
CA THR A 28 -9.17 -1.40 13.95
C THR A 28 -9.65 -0.70 12.68
N ALA A 29 -9.10 -1.04 11.51
CA ALA A 29 -9.53 -0.47 10.23
C ALA A 29 -11.02 -0.75 9.96
N MET A 30 -11.47 -1.99 10.18
CA MET A 30 -12.89 -2.36 10.05
C MET A 30 -13.80 -1.58 11.01
N ALA A 31 -13.42 -1.46 12.29
CA ALA A 31 -14.22 -0.75 13.29
C ALA A 31 -14.42 0.73 12.95
N HIS A 32 -13.47 1.32 12.21
CA HIS A 32 -13.50 2.73 11.83
C HIS A 32 -13.95 2.98 10.37
N ASN A 33 -14.32 1.94 9.62
CA ASN A 33 -14.60 2.04 8.19
C ASN A 33 -13.47 2.76 7.41
N ALA A 34 -12.22 2.45 7.73
CA ALA A 34 -11.04 3.07 7.14
C ALA A 34 -10.41 2.18 6.08
N VAL A 35 -9.66 2.75 5.12
CA VAL A 35 -8.80 1.98 4.21
C VAL A 35 -7.68 1.34 5.04
N PHE A 36 -7.48 0.03 4.87
CA PHE A 36 -6.42 -0.68 5.55
C PHE A 36 -5.09 -0.45 4.84
N VAL A 37 -4.04 -0.16 5.61
CA VAL A 37 -2.66 -0.14 5.14
C VAL A 37 -1.74 -0.61 6.26
N ALA A 38 -0.76 -1.46 5.94
CA ALA A 38 0.25 -1.93 6.87
C ALA A 38 1.50 -2.44 6.14
N ILE A 39 2.58 -2.61 6.90
CA ILE A 39 3.74 -3.40 6.48
C ILE A 39 3.88 -4.65 7.34
N GLU A 40 4.56 -5.68 6.85
CA GLU A 40 4.89 -6.88 7.61
C GLU A 40 6.30 -7.35 7.24
N ALA A 41 7.11 -7.69 8.23
CA ALA A 41 8.42 -8.28 8.04
C ALA A 41 8.29 -9.76 7.65
N GLU A 42 8.95 -10.13 6.57
CA GLU A 42 9.04 -11.49 6.03
C GLU A 42 10.53 -11.89 5.92
N GLY A 43 11.09 -12.33 7.05
CA GLY A 43 12.51 -12.67 7.14
C GLY A 43 13.41 -11.44 7.04
N GLN A 44 14.08 -11.28 5.88
CA GLN A 44 14.95 -10.13 5.59
C GLN A 44 14.29 -9.10 4.66
N HIS A 45 13.04 -9.34 4.27
CA HIS A 45 12.27 -8.47 3.40
C HIS A 45 11.01 -7.99 4.09
N TRP A 46 10.31 -7.07 3.44
CA TRP A 46 9.09 -6.46 3.89
C TRP A 46 7.99 -6.64 2.85
N THR A 47 6.77 -6.79 3.35
CA THR A 47 5.55 -6.87 2.57
C THR A 47 4.69 -5.66 2.86
N VAL A 48 4.21 -4.99 1.82
CA VAL A 48 3.22 -3.91 1.92
C VAL A 48 1.84 -4.49 1.63
N LYS A 49 0.85 -4.15 2.47
CA LYS A 49 -0.55 -4.56 2.32
C LYS A 49 -1.44 -3.34 2.36
N ALA A 50 -2.34 -3.20 1.38
CA ALA A 50 -3.39 -2.19 1.43
C ALA A 50 -4.68 -2.69 0.79
N ASP A 51 -5.82 -2.35 1.37
CA ASP A 51 -7.12 -2.70 0.83
C ASP A 51 -8.24 -1.76 1.28
N THR A 52 -9.29 -1.70 0.46
CA THR A 52 -10.47 -0.89 0.74
C THR A 52 -11.63 -1.71 1.32
N LEU A 53 -11.43 -3.01 1.58
CA LEU A 53 -12.50 -3.89 2.08
C LEU A 53 -12.96 -3.48 3.48
N THR A 54 -12.04 -2.93 4.28
CA THR A 54 -12.32 -2.40 5.61
C THR A 54 -13.03 -1.05 5.59
N ALA A 55 -13.09 -0.36 4.45
CA ALA A 55 -13.67 0.99 4.34
C ALA A 55 -15.19 1.02 4.08
N GLY A 56 -15.84 -0.15 4.11
CA GLY A 56 -17.28 -0.31 3.89
C GLY A 56 -17.68 -0.34 2.40
N SER A 57 -18.90 -0.80 2.13
CA SER A 57 -19.43 -1.09 0.78
C SER A 57 -19.62 0.14 -0.14
N GLY A 58 -19.44 1.35 0.39
CA GLY A 58 -19.58 2.61 -0.35
C GLY A 58 -18.29 3.15 -0.96
N ARG A 59 -17.11 2.66 -0.56
CA ARG A 59 -15.84 3.15 -1.08
C ARG A 59 -15.43 2.33 -2.31
N ARG A 60 -15.44 2.99 -3.47
CA ARG A 60 -14.97 2.43 -4.73
C ARG A 60 -13.64 3.06 -5.09
N VAL A 61 -12.69 2.25 -5.51
CA VAL A 61 -11.48 2.73 -6.18
C VAL A 61 -11.88 3.10 -7.60
N THR A 62 -11.56 4.32 -8.04
CA THR A 62 -11.81 4.72 -9.44
C THR A 62 -10.91 3.94 -10.38
N ASP A 63 -11.36 3.72 -11.63
CA ASP A 63 -10.56 3.02 -12.63
C ASP A 63 -9.19 3.70 -12.84
N ALA A 64 -9.17 5.04 -12.84
CA ALA A 64 -7.93 5.81 -12.95
C ALA A 64 -6.96 5.55 -11.79
N ALA A 65 -7.45 5.48 -10.54
CA ALA A 65 -6.61 5.17 -9.39
C ALA A 65 -6.10 3.71 -9.44
N ASN A 66 -6.96 2.77 -9.83
CA ASN A 66 -6.59 1.36 -9.99
C ASN A 66 -5.50 1.19 -11.05
N ASP A 67 -5.67 1.80 -12.22
CA ASP A 67 -4.69 1.74 -13.31
C ASP A 67 -3.35 2.39 -12.93
N ALA A 68 -3.39 3.53 -12.22
CA ALA A 68 -2.19 4.18 -11.71
C ALA A 68 -1.44 3.29 -10.71
N ILE A 69 -2.15 2.69 -9.74
CA ILE A 69 -1.59 1.76 -8.76
C ILE A 69 -0.99 0.54 -9.45
N ARG A 70 -1.73 -0.09 -10.37
CA ARG A 70 -1.24 -1.25 -11.14
C ARG A 70 0.03 -0.91 -11.92
N THR A 71 0.04 0.23 -12.60
CA THR A 71 1.20 0.69 -13.36
C THR A 71 2.42 0.91 -12.46
N ALA A 72 2.23 1.50 -11.29
CA ALA A 72 3.31 1.71 -10.33
C ALA A 72 3.87 0.38 -9.80
N ILE A 73 3.01 -0.58 -9.44
CA ILE A 73 3.44 -1.91 -8.98
C ILE A 73 4.23 -2.64 -10.07
N LEU A 74 3.77 -2.60 -11.33
CA LEU A 74 4.49 -3.22 -12.44
C LEU A 74 5.89 -2.62 -12.62
N ARG A 75 6.05 -1.30 -12.46
CA ARG A 75 7.37 -0.66 -12.51
C ARG A 75 8.28 -1.08 -11.37
N LEU A 76 7.75 -1.24 -10.16
CA LEU A 76 8.52 -1.75 -9.02
C LEU A 76 8.98 -3.20 -9.26
N VAL A 77 8.13 -4.02 -9.89
CA VAL A 77 8.50 -5.39 -10.31
C VAL A 77 9.62 -5.35 -11.36
N ASP A 78 9.49 -4.51 -12.39
CA ASP A 78 10.51 -4.33 -13.43
C ASP A 78 11.85 -3.85 -12.85
N ALA A 79 11.80 -2.96 -11.86
CA ALA A 79 12.96 -2.47 -11.12
C ALA A 79 13.54 -3.49 -10.10
N ARG A 80 12.86 -4.62 -9.88
CA ARG A 80 13.19 -5.63 -8.86
C ARG A 80 13.23 -5.06 -7.43
N GLU A 81 12.38 -4.07 -7.17
CA GLU A 81 12.13 -3.53 -5.83
C GLU A 81 11.03 -4.32 -5.09
N VAL A 82 10.14 -4.99 -5.83
CA VAL A 82 9.13 -5.91 -5.31
C VAL A 82 9.13 -7.20 -6.11
N ASP A 83 8.70 -8.30 -5.49
CA ASP A 83 8.64 -9.61 -6.14
C ASP A 83 7.49 -9.72 -7.17
N PHE A 84 7.68 -10.62 -8.15
CA PHE A 84 6.68 -10.96 -9.17
C PHE A 84 5.36 -11.52 -8.61
N GLY A 85 5.35 -11.92 -7.34
CA GLY A 85 4.15 -12.38 -6.62
C GLY A 85 3.22 -11.25 -6.14
N ALA A 86 3.50 -9.99 -6.51
CA ALA A 86 2.64 -8.87 -6.14
C ALA A 86 1.20 -9.08 -6.65
N TYR A 87 0.23 -9.02 -5.73
CA TYR A 87 -1.18 -9.20 -6.06
C TYR A 87 -1.84 -7.84 -6.29
N THR A 88 -2.43 -7.66 -7.47
CA THR A 88 -3.12 -6.42 -7.89
C THR A 88 -4.60 -6.69 -8.15
N GLY A 89 -5.35 -7.02 -7.09
CA GLY A 89 -6.80 -7.14 -7.17
C GLY A 89 -7.48 -5.77 -7.26
N PRO A 90 -8.79 -5.72 -7.56
CA PRO A 90 -9.51 -4.44 -7.72
C PRO A 90 -9.63 -3.63 -6.42
N VAL A 91 -9.45 -4.26 -5.26
CA VAL A 91 -9.65 -3.67 -3.93
C VAL A 91 -8.60 -4.11 -2.90
N TYR A 92 -7.64 -4.96 -3.31
CA TYR A 92 -6.62 -5.55 -2.45
C TYR A 92 -5.28 -5.58 -3.18
N PHE A 93 -4.27 -4.98 -2.57
CA PHE A 93 -2.94 -4.81 -3.11
C PHE A 93 -1.91 -5.35 -2.12
N MET A 94 -1.04 -6.22 -2.61
CA MET A 94 0.08 -6.74 -1.82
C MET A 94 1.36 -6.71 -2.63
N MET A 95 2.44 -6.19 -2.03
CA MET A 95 3.77 -6.15 -2.62
C MET A 95 4.75 -6.84 -1.68
N HIS A 96 5.37 -7.93 -2.14
CA HIS A 96 6.38 -8.68 -1.38
C HIS A 96 7.79 -8.24 -1.78
N GLY A 97 8.79 -8.63 -0.98
CA GLY A 97 10.20 -8.54 -1.37
C GLY A 97 10.81 -7.13 -1.26
N VAL A 98 10.13 -6.17 -0.62
CA VAL A 98 10.68 -4.84 -0.37
C VAL A 98 11.87 -4.98 0.58
N ARG A 99 13.03 -4.42 0.22
CA ARG A 99 14.27 -4.69 0.95
C ARG A 99 14.37 -3.99 2.29
N ASP A 100 13.74 -2.84 2.43
CA ASP A 100 13.91 -1.99 3.59
C ASP A 100 12.57 -1.48 4.13
N GLU A 101 12.54 -1.29 5.45
CA GLU A 101 11.34 -0.90 6.18
C GLU A 101 10.88 0.51 5.77
N GLU A 102 11.83 1.43 5.59
CA GLU A 102 11.55 2.83 5.24
C GLU A 102 10.84 2.92 3.88
N ARG A 103 11.35 2.20 2.88
CA ARG A 103 10.74 2.08 1.56
C ARG A 103 9.39 1.38 1.63
N ALA A 104 9.26 0.32 2.45
CA ALA A 104 7.97 -0.33 2.64
C ALA A 104 6.92 0.65 3.20
N ARG A 105 7.31 1.49 4.18
CA ARG A 105 6.46 2.54 4.76
C ARG A 105 6.12 3.64 3.76
N GLU A 106 7.08 4.07 2.96
CA GLU A 106 6.88 5.06 1.90
C GLU A 106 5.87 4.54 0.86
N LEU A 107 6.09 3.33 0.35
CA LEU A 107 5.21 2.69 -0.62
C LEU A 107 3.80 2.46 -0.05
N ALA A 108 3.70 2.06 1.21
CA ALA A 108 2.44 1.90 1.92
C ALA A 108 1.68 3.23 2.03
N ALA A 109 2.34 4.31 2.45
CA ALA A 109 1.74 5.64 2.54
C ALA A 109 1.29 6.16 1.17
N ALA A 110 2.12 5.98 0.14
CA ALA A 110 1.81 6.38 -1.21
C ALA A 110 0.60 5.62 -1.79
N LEU A 111 0.51 4.32 -1.52
CA LEU A 111 -0.62 3.48 -1.90
C LEU A 111 -1.89 3.90 -1.17
N HIS A 112 -1.81 4.17 0.13
CA HIS A 112 -2.94 4.67 0.90
C HIS A 112 -3.45 6.02 0.36
N ALA A 113 -2.56 6.95 -0.02
CA ALA A 113 -2.96 8.20 -0.66
C ALA A 113 -3.68 7.96 -2.00
N ALA A 114 -3.17 7.06 -2.84
CA ALA A 114 -3.78 6.72 -4.12
C ALA A 114 -5.18 6.09 -3.97
N LEU A 115 -5.39 5.26 -2.95
CA LEU A 115 -6.72 4.72 -2.59
C LEU A 115 -7.69 5.78 -2.05
N HIS A 116 -7.17 6.97 -1.74
CA HIS A 116 -7.92 8.19 -1.43
C HIS A 116 -7.95 9.20 -2.58
N GLU A 117 -7.63 8.75 -3.80
CA GLU A 117 -7.62 9.54 -5.05
C GLU A 117 -6.49 10.58 -5.15
N ASP A 118 -5.53 10.57 -4.22
CA ASP A 118 -4.33 11.38 -4.30
C ASP A 118 -3.17 10.58 -4.90
N LEU A 119 -2.91 10.80 -6.20
CA LEU A 119 -1.88 10.08 -6.97
C LEU A 119 -0.49 10.73 -6.88
N GLU A 120 -0.37 11.92 -6.28
CA GLU A 120 0.91 12.64 -6.23
C GLU A 120 1.97 11.88 -5.41
N PRO A 121 1.67 11.35 -4.21
CA PRO A 121 2.63 10.57 -3.44
C PRO A 121 3.10 9.31 -4.18
N LEU A 122 2.20 8.62 -4.88
CA LEU A 122 2.53 7.44 -5.67
C LEU A 122 3.44 7.78 -6.85
N SER A 123 3.16 8.88 -7.55
CA SER A 123 3.98 9.34 -8.67
C SER A 123 5.37 9.79 -8.24
N ARG A 124 5.51 10.31 -7.01
CA ARG A 124 6.81 10.67 -6.42
C ARG A 124 7.61 9.43 -6.01
N ALA A 125 6.96 8.46 -5.35
CA ALA A 125 7.61 7.24 -4.86
C ALA A 125 7.99 6.28 -6.01
N VAL A 126 7.20 6.28 -7.09
CA VAL A 126 7.41 5.47 -8.30
C VAL A 126 7.32 6.35 -9.54
N PRO A 127 8.39 7.11 -9.85
CA PRO A 127 8.38 8.00 -10.99
C PRO A 127 8.17 7.23 -12.31
N PRO A 128 7.54 7.86 -13.31
CA PRO A 128 7.51 7.29 -14.65
C PRO A 128 8.94 7.07 -15.15
N ALA A 129 9.15 5.97 -15.86
CA ALA A 129 10.41 5.72 -16.53
C ALA A 129 10.71 6.94 -17.40
N SER A 130 11.83 7.62 -17.13
CA SER A 130 12.34 8.67 -17.99
C SER A 130 12.44 8.08 -19.39
N SER A 131 11.67 8.61 -20.34
CA SER A 131 11.86 8.23 -21.73
C SER A 131 13.33 8.49 -22.08
N PRO A 132 14.07 7.53 -22.66
CA PRO A 132 15.37 7.87 -23.21
C PRO A 132 15.10 8.87 -24.34
N GLY A 133 15.59 10.10 -24.14
CA GLY A 133 15.63 11.11 -25.19
C GLY A 133 16.63 10.75 -26.27
#